data_AF-A0A1C0T579-F1
#
_entry.id   AF-A0A1C0T579-F1
#
_cell.length_a   1.000
_cell.length_b   1.000
_cell.length_c   1.000
_cell.angle_alpha   90.00
_cell.angle_beta   90.00
_cell.angle_gamma   90.00
#
_symmetry.space_group_name_H-M   'P 1'
#
loop_
_entity.id
_entity.type
_entity.pdbx_description
1 polymer ?
#
loop_
_entity_poly.entity_id
_entity_poly.type
_entity_poly.pdbx_seq_one_letter_code
_entity_poly.pdbx_strand_id
1 'polypeptide(L)'
;MDANNTTPRRGQTGPVEKQTGIRHLFAAASYSLGGAKRLIGEAAFRHELIAFAMVMVAFTIAGATFFQYVAMAILFLLMMAFEAINTAIEEIVDRVSPEISEMGKNAKDLGSFACLCLIVANTVYAGYVIFVAGLID
;
A
#
# COMPACT_ATOMS: atom_id res chain seq x y z
N MET A 1 -49.41 -29.96 -15.09
CA MET A 1 -48.46 -30.17 -13.97
C MET A 1 -47.12 -30.40 -14.63
N ASP A 2 -46.39 -29.32 -14.90
CA ASP A 2 -45.15 -29.37 -15.67
C ASP A 2 -43.98 -29.14 -14.73
N ALA A 3 -43.47 -30.24 -14.19
CA ALA A 3 -42.27 -30.26 -13.38
C ALA A 3 -41.04 -30.30 -14.30
N ASN A 4 -40.58 -29.13 -14.76
CA ASN A 4 -39.28 -29.06 -15.40
C ASN A 4 -38.68 -27.66 -15.21
N ASN A 5 -37.69 -27.56 -14.31
CA ASN A 5 -36.40 -26.90 -14.53
C ASN A 5 -35.77 -26.42 -13.21
N THR A 6 -35.10 -27.32 -12.49
CA THR A 6 -34.20 -26.96 -11.39
C THR A 6 -32.88 -27.70 -11.56
N THR A 7 -32.02 -27.18 -12.44
CA THR A 7 -30.60 -27.58 -12.46
C THR A 7 -29.90 -26.89 -11.28
N PRO A 8 -29.33 -27.62 -10.30
CA PRO A 8 -28.50 -26.98 -9.29
C PRO A 8 -27.17 -26.59 -9.95
N ARG A 9 -26.85 -25.28 -9.97
CA ARG A 9 -25.49 -24.83 -10.29
C ARG A 9 -24.56 -25.39 -9.21
N ARG A 10 -23.81 -26.45 -9.53
CA ARG A 10 -22.70 -26.92 -8.70
C ARG A 10 -21.69 -25.78 -8.58
N GLY A 11 -21.77 -25.02 -7.49
CA GLY A 11 -20.70 -24.17 -7.04
C GLY A 11 -19.49 -25.07 -6.81
N GLN A 12 -18.41 -24.82 -7.54
CA GLN A 12 -17.11 -25.44 -7.28
C GLN A 12 -16.58 -24.85 -5.97
N THR A 13 -16.94 -25.46 -4.84
CA THR A 13 -16.23 -25.28 -3.56
C THR A 13 -15.13 -26.34 -3.48
N GLY A 14 -14.10 -26.19 -4.32
CA GLY A 14 -12.86 -26.93 -4.16
C GLY A 14 -11.97 -26.23 -3.13
N PRO A 15 -11.21 -26.94 -2.29
CA PRO A 15 -10.22 -26.31 -1.42
C PRO A 15 -9.23 -25.54 -2.30
N VAL A 16 -8.89 -24.30 -1.93
CA VAL A 16 -7.79 -23.55 -2.57
C VAL A 16 -6.54 -24.40 -2.39
N GLU A 17 -6.10 -25.05 -3.47
CA GLU A 17 -4.93 -25.92 -3.46
C GLU A 17 -3.71 -25.04 -3.14
N LYS A 18 -3.18 -25.17 -1.92
CA LYS A 18 -1.96 -24.48 -1.49
C LYS A 18 -0.81 -25.02 -2.33
N GLN A 19 -0.50 -24.32 -3.42
CA GLN A 19 0.70 -24.59 -4.20
C GLN A 19 1.91 -24.41 -3.28
N THR A 20 2.71 -25.45 -3.08
CA THR A 20 3.94 -25.42 -2.27
C THR A 20 5.18 -25.41 -3.16
N GLY A 21 6.28 -24.82 -2.67
CA GLY A 21 7.57 -24.77 -3.37
C GLY A 21 7.83 -23.49 -4.18
N ILE A 22 8.79 -23.54 -5.11
CA ILE A 22 9.24 -22.40 -5.92
C ILE A 22 8.09 -21.75 -6.72
N ARG A 23 7.08 -22.54 -7.12
CA ARG A 23 5.85 -22.04 -7.76
C ARG A 23 5.04 -21.11 -6.85
N HIS A 24 5.06 -21.30 -5.52
CA HIS A 24 4.43 -20.38 -4.56
C HIS A 24 5.17 -19.04 -4.47
N LEU A 25 6.51 -19.06 -4.52
CA LEU A 25 7.31 -17.83 -4.54
C LEU A 25 7.04 -17.01 -5.79
N PHE A 26 7.00 -17.65 -6.97
CA PHE A 26 6.63 -16.97 -8.22
C PHE A 26 5.18 -16.48 -8.22
N ALA A 27 4.23 -17.26 -7.67
CA ALA A 27 2.85 -16.82 -7.52
C ALA A 27 2.72 -15.62 -6.57
N ALA A 28 3.38 -15.65 -5.41
CA ALA A 28 3.44 -14.53 -4.47
C ALA A 28 4.06 -13.28 -5.11
N ALA A 29 5.16 -13.43 -5.85
CA ALA A 29 5.78 -12.33 -6.60
C ALA A 29 4.81 -11.76 -7.65
N SER A 30 4.03 -12.60 -8.35
CA SER A 30 3.01 -12.15 -9.28
C SER A 30 1.88 -11.37 -8.61
N TYR A 31 1.43 -11.79 -7.41
CA TYR A 31 0.44 -11.04 -6.64
C TYR A 31 0.99 -9.70 -6.15
N SER A 32 2.23 -9.67 -5.67
CA SER A 32 2.91 -8.43 -5.27
C SER A 32 3.05 -7.45 -6.45
N LEU A 33 3.39 -7.92 -7.65
CA LEU A 33 3.44 -7.10 -8.86
C LEU A 33 2.05 -6.57 -9.25
N GLY A 34 0.99 -7.37 -9.07
CA GLY A 34 -0.39 -6.93 -9.25
C GLY A 34 -0.77 -5.80 -8.30
N GLY A 35 -0.44 -5.94 -7.02
CA GLY A 35 -0.66 -4.90 -6.00
C GLY A 35 0.11 -3.60 -6.30
N ALA A 36 1.40 -3.72 -6.64
CA ALA A 36 2.20 -2.55 -7.03
C ALA A 36 1.63 -1.83 -8.27
N LYS A 37 1.18 -2.59 -9.28
CA LYS A 37 0.53 -2.01 -10.46
C LYS A 37 -0.77 -1.30 -10.11
N ARG A 38 -1.57 -1.86 -9.20
CA ARG A 38 -2.81 -1.24 -8.72
C ARG A 38 -2.55 0.09 -8.00
N LEU A 39 -1.51 0.13 -7.16
CA LEU A 39 -1.06 1.33 -6.45
C LEU A 39 -0.56 2.43 -7.38
N ILE A 40 0.19 2.10 -8.44
CA ILE A 40 0.65 3.10 -9.43
C ILE A 40 -0.53 3.84 -10.09
N GLY A 41 -1.70 3.18 -10.17
CA GLY A 41 -2.95 3.79 -10.62
C GLY A 41 -3.46 4.90 -9.70
N GLU A 42 -3.14 4.84 -8.40
CA GLU A 42 -3.57 5.84 -7.42
C GLU A 42 -2.79 7.14 -7.53
N ALA A 43 -3.52 8.26 -7.50
CA ALA A 43 -2.90 9.57 -7.55
C ALA A 43 -2.05 9.84 -6.31
N ALA A 44 -2.54 9.47 -5.11
CA ALA A 44 -1.82 9.65 -3.86
C ALA A 44 -0.44 8.96 -3.89
N PHE A 45 -0.42 7.67 -4.22
CA PHE A 45 0.82 6.89 -4.36
C PHE A 45 1.82 7.49 -5.36
N ARG A 46 1.36 8.06 -6.49
CA ARG A 46 2.27 8.75 -7.44
C ARG A 46 2.91 9.98 -6.81
N HIS A 47 2.17 10.76 -6.03
CA HIS A 47 2.73 11.91 -5.32
C HIS A 47 3.76 11.47 -4.28
N GLU A 48 3.51 10.37 -3.57
CA GLU A 48 4.46 9.80 -2.60
C GLU A 48 5.75 9.32 -3.26
N LEU A 49 5.66 8.67 -4.42
CA LEU A 49 6.84 8.29 -5.20
C LEU A 49 7.68 9.50 -5.63
N ILE A 50 7.02 10.56 -6.10
CA ILE A 50 7.70 11.80 -6.48
C ILE A 50 8.32 12.47 -5.25
N ALA A 51 7.59 12.54 -4.14
CA ALA A 51 8.09 13.09 -2.88
C ALA A 51 9.31 12.33 -2.38
N PHE A 52 9.27 11.00 -2.40
CA PHE A 52 10.41 10.15 -2.06
C PHE A 52 11.62 10.43 -2.96
N ALA A 53 11.42 10.50 -4.28
CA ALA A 53 12.49 10.84 -5.22
C ALA A 53 13.12 12.21 -4.92
N MET A 54 12.29 13.23 -4.61
CA MET A 54 12.78 14.55 -4.21
C MET A 54 13.57 14.52 -2.90
N VAL A 55 13.12 13.75 -1.90
CA VAL A 55 13.85 13.56 -0.64
C VAL A 55 15.21 12.90 -0.88
N MET A 56 15.30 11.90 -1.76
CA MET A 56 16.57 11.23 -2.08
C MET A 56 17.57 12.19 -2.75
N VAL A 57 17.10 13.08 -3.62
CA VAL A 57 17.92 14.16 -4.21
C VAL A 57 18.37 15.14 -3.12
N ALA A 58 17.46 15.57 -2.24
CA ALA A 58 17.79 16.46 -1.13
C ALA A 58 18.82 15.85 -0.17
N PHE A 59 18.71 14.56 0.14
CA PHE A 59 19.70 13.82 0.93
C PHE A 59 21.07 13.80 0.27
N THR A 60 21.12 13.70 -1.06
CA THR A 60 22.38 13.73 -1.82
C THR A 60 23.04 15.10 -1.72
N ILE A 61 22.24 16.16 -1.86
CA ILE A 61 22.72 17.54 -1.75
C ILE A 61 23.19 17.85 -0.33
N ALA A 62 22.49 17.33 0.69
CA ALA A 62 22.79 17.59 2.10
C ALA A 62 23.92 16.71 2.68
N GLY A 63 24.55 15.82 1.90
CA GLY A 63 25.62 14.96 2.41
C GLY A 63 25.14 13.84 3.36
N ALA A 64 23.92 13.33 3.17
CA ALA A 64 23.37 12.30 4.04
C ALA A 64 24.21 11.01 4.07
N THR A 65 24.31 10.39 5.24
CA THR A 65 25.02 9.13 5.44
C THR A 65 24.24 7.94 4.85
N PHE A 66 24.94 6.83 4.56
CA PHE A 66 24.31 5.60 4.08
C PHE A 66 23.16 5.11 4.96
N PHE A 67 23.31 5.18 6.30
CA PHE A 67 22.26 4.78 7.23
C PHE A 67 21.00 5.64 7.12
N GLN A 68 21.13 6.92 6.77
CA GLN A 68 19.98 7.81 6.59
C GLN A 68 19.18 7.43 5.34
N TYR A 69 19.86 7.06 4.25
CA TYR A 69 19.21 6.51 3.07
C TYR A 69 18.47 5.21 3.35
N VAL A 70 19.11 4.28 4.07
CA VAL A 70 18.49 2.99 4.41
C VAL A 70 17.24 3.20 5.28
N ALA A 71 17.31 4.06 6.29
CA ALA A 71 16.17 4.38 7.14
C ALA A 71 15.03 5.04 6.34
N MET A 72 15.34 5.98 5.45
CA MET A 72 14.33 6.60 4.58
C MET A 72 13.69 5.59 3.62
N ALA A 73 14.47 4.66 3.07
CA ALA A 73 13.94 3.58 2.22
C ALA A 73 13.00 2.65 2.99
N ILE A 74 13.30 2.32 4.25
CA ILE A 74 12.42 1.53 5.12
C ILE A 74 11.12 2.28 5.40
N LEU A 75 11.19 3.57 5.77
CA LEU A 75 10.00 4.39 6.02
C LEU A 75 9.13 4.53 4.77
N PHE A 76 9.74 4.63 3.59
CA PHE A 76 9.02 4.65 2.33
C PHE A 76 8.35 3.29 2.02
N LEU A 77 9.05 2.17 2.24
CA LEU A 77 8.46 0.83 2.10
C LEU A 77 7.26 0.62 3.04
N LEU A 78 7.35 1.14 4.28
CA LEU A 78 6.21 1.14 5.21
C LEU A 78 5.06 2.00 4.68
N MET A 79 5.34 3.18 4.13
CA MET A 79 4.32 4.02 3.50
C MET A 79 3.59 3.29 2.38
N MET A 80 4.33 2.68 1.45
CA MET A 80 3.75 1.89 0.36
C MET A 80 2.90 0.72 0.87
N ALA A 81 3.32 0.06 1.95
CA ALA A 81 2.56 -1.05 2.54
C ALA A 81 1.23 -0.56 3.14
N PHE A 82 1.23 0.58 3.83
CA PHE A 82 0.01 1.16 4.41
C PHE A 82 -0.93 1.73 3.35
N GLU A 83 -0.40 2.35 2.29
CA GLU A 83 -1.21 2.79 1.16
C GLU A 83 -1.89 1.58 0.48
N ALA A 84 -1.16 0.46 0.31
CA ALA A 84 -1.73 -0.79 -0.20
C ALA A 84 -2.90 -1.30 0.65
N ILE A 85 -2.71 -1.24 1.98
CA ILE A 85 -3.75 -1.64 2.95
C ILE A 85 -4.94 -0.67 2.88
N ASN A 86 -4.70 0.64 2.77
CA ASN A 86 -5.76 1.64 2.64
C ASN A 86 -6.58 1.40 1.38
N THR A 87 -5.95 1.24 0.22
CA THR A 87 -6.65 0.90 -1.03
C THR A 87 -7.43 -0.41 -0.90
N ALA A 88 -6.87 -1.44 -0.26
CA ALA A 88 -7.58 -2.70 -0.04
C ALA A 88 -8.82 -2.52 0.86
N ILE A 89 -8.71 -1.72 1.92
CA ILE A 89 -9.84 -1.38 2.79
C ILE A 89 -10.92 -0.63 2.00
N GLU A 90 -10.53 0.37 1.21
CA GLU A 90 -11.46 1.13 0.36
C GLU A 90 -12.21 0.21 -0.62
N GLU A 91 -11.51 -0.68 -1.32
CA GLU A 91 -12.13 -1.63 -2.26
C GLU A 91 -13.11 -2.58 -1.56
N ILE A 92 -12.77 -3.07 -0.36
CA ILE A 92 -13.66 -3.93 0.43
C ILE A 92 -14.88 -3.15 0.91
N VAL A 93 -14.68 -1.94 1.44
CA VAL A 93 -15.75 -1.09 1.97
C VAL A 93 -16.71 -0.70 0.85
N ASP A 94 -16.20 -0.29 -0.32
CA ASP A 94 -17.01 0.06 -1.49
C ASP A 94 -17.83 -1.13 -2.00
N ARG A 95 -17.33 -2.34 -1.80
CA ARG A 95 -18.05 -3.56 -2.18
C ARG A 95 -19.12 -3.97 -1.16
N VAL A 96 -18.85 -3.83 0.13
CA VAL A 96 -19.69 -4.33 1.24
C VAL A 96 -20.73 -3.31 1.70
N SER A 97 -20.44 -2.01 1.59
CA SER A 97 -21.32 -0.91 2.01
C SER A 97 -21.67 -0.01 0.82
N PRO A 98 -22.53 -0.48 -0.11
CA PRO A 98 -22.91 0.31 -1.30
C PRO A 98 -23.72 1.57 -0.94
N GLU A 99 -24.40 1.57 0.20
CA GLU A 99 -24.96 2.78 0.82
C GLU A 99 -23.94 3.36 1.82
N ILE A 100 -23.86 4.69 1.91
CA ILE A 100 -22.93 5.37 2.83
C ILE A 100 -23.32 5.01 4.27
N SER A 101 -22.62 4.05 4.87
CA SER A 101 -22.76 3.69 6.28
C SER A 101 -21.72 4.40 7.14
N GLU A 102 -22.05 4.65 8.41
CA GLU A 102 -21.08 5.18 9.37
C GLU A 102 -19.86 4.26 9.52
N MET A 103 -20.09 2.94 9.47
CA MET A 103 -19.01 1.95 9.51
C MET A 103 -18.06 2.09 8.31
N GLY A 104 -18.60 2.22 7.10
CA GLY A 104 -17.80 2.38 5.88
C GLY A 104 -17.00 3.68 5.90
N LYS A 105 -17.62 4.77 6.36
CA LYS A 105 -16.91 6.04 6.59
C LYS A 105 -15.75 5.87 7.57
N ASN A 106 -16.01 5.31 8.76
CA ASN A 106 -15.00 5.13 9.79
C ASN A 106 -13.82 4.26 9.32
N ALA A 107 -14.09 3.21 8.54
CA ALA A 107 -13.05 2.34 7.99
C ALA A 107 -12.11 3.10 7.04
N LYS A 108 -12.66 3.92 6.14
CA LYS A 108 -11.87 4.75 5.22
C LYS A 108 -11.09 5.85 5.96
N ASP A 109 -11.74 6.51 6.92
CA ASP A 109 -11.11 7.58 7.72
C ASP A 109 -9.90 7.03 8.50
N LEU A 110 -10.00 5.83 9.08
CA LEU A 110 -8.90 5.18 9.79
C LEU A 110 -7.76 4.77 8.85
N GLY A 111 -8.07 4.25 7.67
CA GLY A 111 -7.06 3.89 6.66
C GLY A 111 -6.28 5.12 6.19
N SER A 112 -6.99 6.21 5.87
CA SER A 112 -6.40 7.49 5.50
C SER A 112 -5.56 8.10 6.62
N PHE A 113 -6.03 8.01 7.88
CA PHE A 113 -5.27 8.48 9.05
C PHE A 113 -3.97 7.71 9.26
N ALA A 114 -3.96 6.40 9.01
CA ALA A 114 -2.75 5.60 9.10
C ALA A 114 -1.70 6.03 8.06
N CYS A 115 -2.13 6.32 6.83
CA CYS A 115 -1.28 6.86 5.77
C CYS A 115 -0.74 8.26 6.15
N LEU A 116 -1.59 9.14 6.71
CA LEU A 116 -1.17 10.45 7.22
C LEU A 116 -0.08 10.34 8.29
N CYS A 117 -0.20 9.41 9.25
CA CYS A 117 0.82 9.18 10.28
C CYS A 117 2.18 8.85 9.66
N LEU A 118 2.21 8.05 8.59
CA LEU A 118 3.45 7.72 7.89
C LEU A 118 3.98 8.88 7.05
N ILE A 119 3.12 9.69 6.42
CA ILE A 119 3.54 10.93 5.75
C ILE A 119 4.24 11.85 6.74
N VAL A 120 3.68 12.03 7.95
CA VAL A 120 4.29 12.84 9.00
C VAL A 120 5.62 12.26 9.44
N ALA A 121 5.70 10.94 9.69
CA ALA A 121 6.94 10.28 10.08
C ALA A 121 8.05 10.44 9.03
N ASN A 122 7.72 10.22 7.75
CA ASN A 122 8.63 10.42 6.62
C ASN A 122 9.09 11.88 6.51
N THR A 123 8.17 12.84 6.64
CA THR A 123 8.46 14.28 6.55
C THR A 123 9.37 14.74 7.68
N VAL A 124 9.06 14.35 8.93
CA VAL A 124 9.87 14.69 10.10
C VAL A 124 11.27 14.10 9.98
N TYR A 125 11.38 12.83 9.57
CA TYR A 125 12.67 12.18 9.39
C TYR A 125 13.50 12.85 8.28
N ALA A 126 12.89 13.09 7.12
CA ALA A 126 13.56 13.75 6.01
C ALA A 126 14.02 15.17 6.39
N GLY A 127 13.15 15.95 7.05
CA GLY A 127 13.47 17.28 7.54
C GLY A 127 14.62 17.28 8.55
N TYR A 128 14.62 16.33 9.49
CA TYR A 128 15.71 16.16 10.45
C TYR A 128 17.05 15.88 9.75
N VAL A 129 17.09 14.95 8.80
CA VAL A 129 18.31 14.61 8.07
C VAL A 129 18.82 15.79 7.26
N ILE A 130 17.95 16.47 6.51
CA ILE A 130 18.33 17.63 5.70
C ILE A 130 18.87 18.77 6.58
N PHE A 131 18.22 19.02 7.72
CA PHE A 131 18.65 20.07 8.66
C PHE A 131 19.98 19.74 9.32
N VAL A 132 20.15 18.52 9.84
CA VAL A 132 21.37 18.12 10.56
C VAL A 132 22.54 17.97 9.60
N ALA A 133 22.35 17.34 8.45
CA ALA A 133 23.42 17.13 7.48
C ALA A 133 23.86 18.48 6.86
N GLY A 134 22.92 19.38 6.58
CA GLY A 134 23.22 20.74 6.13
C GLY A 134 23.82 21.69 7.18
N LEU A 135 23.94 21.27 8.44
CA LEU A 135 24.59 22.02 9.53
C LEU A 135 26.02 21.53 9.83
N ILE A 136 26.40 20.36 9.32
CA ILE A 136 27.67 19.70 9.61
C ILE A 136 28.72 19.99 8.51
N ASP A 137 28.32 20.59 7.39
CA ASP A 137 29.18 21.19 6.35
C ASP A 137 29.32 22.72 6.55
#